data_AF-A0A3C0RC56-F1
#
_entry.id   AF-A0A3C0RC56-F1
#
_cell.length_a   1.000
_cell.length_b   1.000
_cell.length_c   1.000
_cell.angle_alpha   90.00
_cell.angle_beta   90.00
_cell.angle_gamma   90.00
#
_symmetry.space_group_name_H-M   'P 1'
#
loop_
_entity.id
_entity.type
_entity.pdbx_description
1 polymer ?
#
loop_
_entity_poly.entity_id
_entity_poly.type
_entity_poly.pdbx_seq_one_letter_code
_entity_poly.pdbx_strand_id
1 'polypeptide(L)'
;MKKLDWYILKNFIFTFVFSILLFAIIAVVIDVSEKTDDFVKSGLSASRIITEYYYGFVPHIIALLFPLFVFISVIFFTSKMAGRSEIIAILASGISFNRWLRPYWIGG
;
A
#
# COMPACT_ATOMS: atom_id res chain seq x y z
N MET A 1 -5.90 -7.13 -22.47
CA MET A 1 -4.73 -6.49 -21.84
C MET A 1 -3.47 -7.20 -22.33
N LYS A 2 -2.41 -6.48 -22.68
CA LYS A 2 -1.16 -7.12 -23.13
C LYS A 2 -0.39 -7.66 -21.90
N LYS A 3 0.48 -8.66 -22.09
CA LYS A 3 1.28 -9.26 -20.98
C LYS A 3 2.01 -8.21 -20.11
N LEU A 4 2.48 -7.13 -20.74
CA LEU A 4 3.12 -5.99 -20.07
C LEU A 4 2.18 -5.26 -19.10
N ASP A 5 0.93 -5.01 -19.51
CA ASP A 5 -0.04 -4.30 -18.67
C ASP A 5 -0.33 -5.08 -17.40
N TRP A 6 -0.52 -6.40 -17.55
CA TRP A 6 -0.77 -7.31 -16.43
C TRP A 6 0.44 -7.41 -15.50
N TYR A 7 1.65 -7.43 -16.05
CA TYR A 7 2.88 -7.45 -15.27
C TYR A 7 3.01 -6.19 -14.40
N ILE A 8 2.82 -5.01 -14.99
CA ILE A 8 2.89 -3.73 -14.27
C ILE A 8 1.80 -3.66 -13.20
N LEU A 9 0.56 -4.02 -13.54
CA LEU A 9 -0.56 -3.98 -12.59
C LEU A 9 -0.37 -4.97 -11.44
N LYS A 10 0.13 -6.18 -11.70
CA LYS A 10 0.44 -7.17 -10.66
C LYS A 10 1.51 -6.65 -9.71
N ASN A 11 2.57 -6.03 -10.23
CA ASN A 11 3.62 -5.43 -9.41
C ASN A 11 3.07 -4.29 -8.56
N PHE A 12 2.23 -3.43 -9.13
CA PHE A 12 1.54 -2.37 -8.41
C PHE A 12 0.68 -2.91 -7.27
N ILE A 13 -0.24 -3.85 -7.54
CA ILE A 13 -1.13 -4.42 -6.52
C ILE A 13 -0.33 -5.09 -5.40
N PHE A 14 0.72 -5.83 -5.75
CA PHE A 14 1.59 -6.46 -4.76
C PHE A 14 2.27 -5.43 -3.85
N THR A 15 2.85 -4.38 -4.45
CA THR A 15 3.45 -3.28 -3.68
C THR A 15 2.41 -2.54 -2.85
N PHE A 16 1.20 -2.34 -3.37
CA PHE A 16 0.12 -1.65 -2.69
C PHE A 16 -0.37 -2.38 -1.44
N VAL A 17 -0.63 -3.69 -1.56
CA VAL A 17 -1.00 -4.52 -0.41
C VAL A 17 0.14 -4.55 0.61
N PHE A 18 1.39 -4.66 0.16
CA PHE A 18 2.55 -4.63 1.05
C PHE A 18 2.65 -3.29 1.82
N SER A 19 2.47 -2.16 1.13
CA SER A 19 2.47 -0.84 1.74
C SER A 19 1.35 -0.68 2.76
N ILE A 20 0.12 -1.10 2.45
CA ILE A 20 -1.01 -1.08 3.40
C ILE A 20 -0.67 -1.90 4.65
N LEU A 21 -0.17 -3.12 4.49
CA LEU A 21 0.14 -3.99 5.63
C LEU A 21 1.23 -3.38 6.52
N LEU A 22 2.29 -2.85 5.91
CA LEU A 22 3.39 -2.19 6.63
C LEU A 22 2.87 -1.00 7.44
N PHE A 23 2.09 -0.11 6.81
CA PHE A 23 1.56 1.06 7.49
C PHE A 23 0.47 0.73 8.50
N ALA A 24 -0.33 -0.31 8.27
CA ALA A 24 -1.31 -0.79 9.24
C ALA A 24 -0.62 -1.26 10.53
N ILE A 25 0.50 -1.99 10.41
CA ILE A 25 1.30 -2.38 11.58
C ILE A 25 1.84 -1.15 12.31
N ILE A 26 2.41 -0.19 11.59
CA ILE A 26 2.95 1.05 12.18
C ILE A 26 1.85 1.82 12.90
N ALA A 27 0.67 1.98 12.28
CA ALA A 27 -0.46 2.67 12.86
C ALA A 27 -0.96 2.01 14.15
N VAL A 28 -1.06 0.68 14.16
CA VAL A 28 -1.44 -0.08 15.37
C VAL A 28 -0.41 0.11 16.48
N VAL A 29 0.89 0.04 16.17
CA VAL A 29 1.95 0.22 17.18
C VAL A 29 1.91 1.62 17.80
N ILE A 30 1.76 2.66 16.98
CA ILE A 30 1.65 4.05 17.45
C ILE A 30 0.40 4.18 18.33
N ASP A 31 -0.74 3.67 17.88
CA ASP A 31 -2.00 3.78 18.58
C ASP A 31 -1.98 3.05 19.94
N VAL A 32 -1.45 1.82 19.98
CA VAL A 32 -1.24 1.10 21.24
C VAL A 32 -0.34 1.92 22.17
N SER A 33 0.79 2.44 21.66
CA SER A 33 1.74 3.21 22.47
C SER A 33 1.12 4.48 23.05
N GLU A 34 0.25 5.17 22.31
CA GLU A 34 -0.43 6.38 22.78
C GLU A 34 -1.53 6.08 23.80
N LYS A 35 -2.30 5.00 23.60
CA LYS A 35 -3.46 4.66 24.45
C LYS A 35 -3.13 3.59 25.50
N THR A 36 -1.86 3.26 25.70
CA THR A 36 -1.46 2.19 26.64
C THR A 36 -2.02 2.43 28.04
N ASP A 37 -1.91 3.65 28.57
CA ASP A 37 -2.42 3.98 29.91
C ASP A 37 -3.94 3.87 30.01
N ASP A 38 -4.66 4.26 28.95
CA ASP A 38 -6.12 4.20 28.90
C ASP A 38 -6.63 2.76 28.76
N PHE A 39 -5.93 1.92 27.98
CA PHE A 39 -6.22 0.49 27.87
C PHE A 39 -5.99 -0.23 29.19
N VAL A 40 -4.92 0.09 29.93
CA VAL A 40 -4.66 -0.49 31.26
C VAL A 40 -5.74 -0.08 32.26
N LYS A 41 -6.16 1.20 32.26
CA LYS A 41 -7.23 1.69 33.13
C LYS A 41 -8.61 1.10 32.80
N SER A 42 -8.85 0.78 31.53
CA SER A 42 -10.13 0.21 31.08
C SER A 42 -10.40 -1.21 31.62
N GLY A 43 -9.37 -1.93 32.07
CA GLY A 43 -9.49 -3.31 32.55
C GLY A 43 -9.94 -4.32 31.50
N LEU A 44 -9.96 -3.93 30.21
CA LEU A 44 -10.39 -4.78 29.12
C LEU A 44 -9.35 -5.84 28.78
N SER A 45 -9.82 -7.04 28.43
CA SER A 45 -8.92 -8.08 27.92
C SER A 45 -8.36 -7.69 26.56
N ALA A 46 -7.10 -8.06 26.27
CA ALA A 46 -6.45 -7.75 24.99
C ALA A 46 -7.26 -8.24 23.77
N SER A 47 -7.95 -9.38 23.89
CA SER A 47 -8.83 -9.89 22.84
C SER A 47 -9.98 -8.92 22.54
N ARG A 48 -10.56 -8.30 23.56
CA ARG A 48 -11.69 -7.38 23.40
C ARG A 48 -11.29 -6.07 22.74
N ILE A 49 -10.11 -5.56 23.09
CA ILE A 49 -9.51 -4.37 22.46
C ILE A 49 -9.29 -4.64 20.96
N ILE A 50 -8.76 -5.82 20.60
CA ILE A 50 -8.55 -6.18 19.20
C ILE A 50 -9.88 -6.25 18.42
N THR A 51 -10.89 -6.92 18.98
CA THR A 51 -12.16 -7.15 18.26
C THR A 51 -13.10 -5.95 18.24
N GLU A 52 -13.21 -5.20 19.33
CA GLU A 52 -14.18 -4.09 19.44
C GLU A 52 -13.59 -2.75 18.99
N TYR A 53 -12.27 -2.55 19.13
CA TYR A 53 -11.61 -1.30 18.75
C TYR A 53 -10.83 -1.43 17.43
N TYR A 54 -9.83 -2.31 17.37
CA TYR A 54 -8.93 -2.38 16.21
C TYR A 54 -9.63 -2.86 14.92
N TYR A 55 -10.68 -3.67 15.03
CA TYR A 55 -11.48 -4.08 13.88
C TYR A 55 -12.12 -2.90 13.13
N GLY A 56 -12.55 -1.85 13.85
CA GLY A 56 -13.08 -0.62 13.24
C GLY A 56 -12.00 0.41 12.92
N PHE A 57 -10.99 0.53 13.78
CA PHE A 57 -9.91 1.50 13.64
C PHE A 57 -9.04 1.25 12.40
N VAL A 58 -8.64 -0.01 12.15
CA VAL A 58 -7.73 -0.34 11.05
C VAL A 58 -8.34 0.01 9.68
N PRO A 59 -9.57 -0.40 9.33
CA PRO A 59 -10.21 0.02 8.08
C PRO A 59 -10.38 1.54 7.98
N HIS A 60 -10.69 2.22 9.08
CA HIS A 60 -10.85 3.67 9.10
C HIS A 60 -9.54 4.40 8.75
N ILE A 61 -8.43 4.02 9.39
CA ILE A 61 -7.11 4.56 9.09
C ILE A 61 -6.69 4.23 7.65
N ILE A 62 -6.96 3.02 7.19
CA ILE A 62 -6.65 2.63 5.81
C ILE A 62 -7.43 3.49 4.80
N ALA A 63 -8.71 3.74 5.05
CA ALA A 63 -9.53 4.59 4.18
C ALA A 63 -9.04 6.04 4.19
N LEU A 64 -8.66 6.57 5.36
CA LEU A 64 -8.17 7.93 5.53
C LEU A 64 -6.83 8.13 4.79
N LEU A 65 -5.92 7.17 4.89
CA LEU A 65 -4.60 7.21 4.27
C LEU A 65 -4.55 6.56 2.88
N PHE A 66 -5.70 6.19 2.31
CA PHE A 66 -5.75 5.50 1.02
C PHE A 66 -5.01 6.25 -0.10
N PRO A 67 -5.19 7.58 -0.30
CA PRO A 67 -4.47 8.31 -1.34
C PRO A 67 -2.95 8.30 -1.13
N LEU A 68 -2.51 8.34 0.13
CA LEU A 68 -1.10 8.27 0.50
C LEU A 68 -0.52 6.88 0.17
N PHE A 69 -1.26 5.81 0.46
CA PHE A 69 -0.83 4.45 0.15
C PHE A 69 -0.74 4.20 -1.34
N VAL A 70 -1.73 4.67 -2.13
CA VAL A 70 -1.67 4.60 -3.60
C VAL A 70 -0.41 5.33 -4.09
N PHE A 71 -0.18 6.55 -3.61
CA PHE A 71 0.98 7.36 -4.01
C PHE A 71 2.33 6.69 -3.71
N ILE A 72 2.53 6.23 -2.48
CA ILE A 72 3.77 5.54 -2.08
C ILE A 72 3.97 4.27 -2.90
N SER A 73 2.90 3.52 -3.15
CA SER A 73 2.96 2.28 -3.91
C SER A 73 3.38 2.53 -5.34
N VAL A 74 2.78 3.54 -5.99
CA VAL A 74 3.14 3.99 -7.36
C VAL A 74 4.62 4.34 -7.44
N ILE A 75 5.13 5.14 -6.50
CA ILE A 75 6.55 5.52 -6.46
C ILE A 75 7.44 4.30 -6.31
N PHE A 76 7.13 3.43 -5.35
CA PHE A 76 8.00 2.32 -4.98
C PHE A 76 8.12 1.28 -6.09
N PHE A 77 6.99 0.85 -6.69
CA PHE A 77 7.07 -0.14 -7.77
C PHE A 77 7.74 0.45 -9.02
N THR A 78 7.50 1.73 -9.31
CA THR A 78 8.14 2.42 -10.44
C THR A 78 9.64 2.54 -10.24
N SER A 79 10.08 2.92 -9.03
CA SER A 79 11.49 2.97 -8.64
C SER A 79 12.15 1.60 -8.78
N LYS A 80 11.48 0.53 -8.36
CA LYS A 80 11.98 -0.84 -8.49
C LYS A 80 12.15 -1.26 -9.96
N MET A 81 11.20 -0.91 -10.83
CA MET A 81 11.31 -1.16 -12.27
C MET A 81 12.44 -0.34 -12.91
N ALA A 82 12.60 0.92 -12.50
CA ALA A 82 13.68 1.79 -12.96
C ALA A 82 15.05 1.24 -12.55
N GLY A 83 15.21 0.79 -11.30
CA GLY A 83 16.46 0.21 -10.78
C GLY A 83 16.86 -1.11 -11.44
N ARG A 84 15.92 -1.84 -12.02
CA ARG A 84 16.16 -3.05 -12.84
C ARG A 84 16.32 -2.74 -14.32
N SER A 85 16.33 -1.47 -14.70
CA SER A 85 16.34 -1.00 -16.11
C SER A 85 15.17 -1.53 -16.95
N GLU A 86 14.08 -2.00 -16.33
CA GLU A 86 12.91 -2.54 -17.04
C GLU A 86 12.23 -1.45 -17.86
N ILE A 87 12.11 -0.24 -17.31
CA ILE A 87 11.53 0.92 -18.00
C ILE A 87 12.33 1.25 -19.27
N ILE A 88 13.67 1.27 -19.15
CA ILE A 88 14.56 1.57 -20.27
C ILE A 88 14.42 0.50 -21.36
N ALA A 89 14.42 -0.79 -20.98
CA ALA A 89 14.25 -1.90 -21.92
C ALA A 89 12.90 -1.86 -22.65
N ILE A 90 11.82 -1.52 -21.94
CA ILE A 90 10.48 -1.36 -22.53
C ILE A 90 10.48 -0.25 -23.58
N LEU A 91 11.03 0.93 -23.26
CA LEU A 91 11.08 2.05 -24.19
C LEU A 91 11.99 1.76 -25.40
N ALA A 92 13.13 1.10 -25.16
CA ALA A 92 14.06 0.68 -26.22
C ALA A 92 13.45 -0.34 -27.19
N SER A 93 12.44 -1.11 -26.76
CA SER A 93 11.70 -2.04 -27.63
C SER A 93 10.69 -1.36 -28.57
N GLY A 94 10.67 -0.02 -28.62
CA GLY A 94 9.79 0.77 -29.48
C GLY A 94 8.40 1.04 -28.89
N ILE A 95 8.17 0.74 -27.60
CA ILE A 95 6.91 1.05 -26.92
C ILE A 95 6.92 2.54 -26.53
N SER A 96 5.90 3.27 -26.95
CA SER A 96 5.75 4.68 -26.57
C SER A 96 5.53 4.86 -25.07
N PHE A 97 6.06 5.95 -24.51
CA PHE A 97 5.88 6.31 -23.11
C PHE A 97 4.40 6.36 -22.70
N ASN A 98 3.54 6.93 -23.54
CA ASN A 98 2.10 6.99 -23.31
C ASN A 98 1.45 5.60 -23.23
N ARG A 99 1.96 4.60 -23.96
CA ARG A 99 1.44 3.22 -23.89
C ARG A 99 1.85 2.55 -22.58
N TRP A 100 3.08 2.80 -22.13
CA TRP A 100 3.63 2.31 -20.87
C TRP A 100 2.92 2.92 -19.65
N LEU A 101 2.45 4.17 -19.73
CA LEU A 101 1.68 4.82 -18.67
C LEU A 101 0.27 4.25 -18.45
N ARG A 102 -0.34 3.59 -19.44
CA ARG A 102 -1.75 3.14 -19.33
C ARG A 102 -2.09 2.30 -18.09
N PRO A 103 -1.26 1.36 -17.62
CA PRO A 103 -1.54 0.59 -16.41
C PRO A 103 -1.63 1.46 -15.15
N TYR A 104 -0.94 2.60 -15.11
CA TYR A 104 -1.01 3.55 -13.99
C TYR A 104 -2.37 4.24 -13.90
N TRP A 105 -3.02 4.46 -15.05
CA TRP A 105 -4.37 5.07 -15.10
C TRP A 105 -5.50 4.09 -14.75
N ILE A 106 -5.24 2.79 -14.85
CA ILE A 106 -6.23 1.74 -14.55
C ILE A 106 -6.07 1.25 -13.11
N GLY A 107 -4.84 1.21 -12.61
CA GLY A 107 -4.53 0.76 -11.26
C GLY A 107 -4.53 1.87 -10.19
N GLY A 108 -4.23 3.11 -10.58
CA GLY A 108 -4.17 4.28 -9.70
C GLY A 108 -5.46 5.08 -9.67
#